data_AF-A0AAU8KL90-F1
#
_entry.id   AF-A0AAU8KL90-F1
#
_cell.length_a   1.000
_cell.length_b   1.000
_cell.length_c   1.000
_cell.angle_alpha   90.00
_cell.angle_beta   90.00
_cell.angle_gamma   90.00
#
_symmetry.space_group_name_H-M   'P 1'
#
loop_
_entity.id
_entity.type
_entity.pdbx_description
1 polymer ?
#
loop_
_entity_poly.entity_id
_entity_poly.type
_entity_poly.pdbx_seq_one_letter_code
_entity_poly.pdbx_strand_id
1 'polypeptide(L)'
;MSPVQNRPVAGTVVSADGTEIAYERSGSGPAVVLVASALADRADTAKLAALLAEDFTVVNYDRRGRGASGDAETYAVTYFMTKVQGMPGIAVFFMRLMPKMWAGLVSLARTLPYDIAVMGDTQQGRPLDADEWGVVDVPTQVLTGGKSPAAFRSAARALVGILPQAGHRTLPGLNHGAVVMAPKKVAPEVIRFLKG
;
A
#
# COMPACT_ATOMS: atom_id res chain seq x y z
N MET A 1 19.44 -15.35 2.38
CA MET A 1 18.63 -14.17 2.74
C MET A 1 18.08 -14.36 4.14
N SER A 2 18.55 -13.47 5.01
CA SER A 2 18.45 -13.43 6.48
C SER A 2 17.02 -13.17 6.97
N PRO A 3 16.74 -13.35 8.28
CA PRO A 3 15.48 -12.90 8.88
C PRO A 3 15.28 -11.41 8.57
N VAL A 4 14.02 -10.97 8.55
CA VAL A 4 13.61 -9.56 8.57
C VAL A 4 14.24 -8.92 9.82
N GLN A 5 15.50 -8.51 9.72
CA GLN A 5 16.23 -7.88 10.81
C GLN A 5 15.88 -6.40 10.79
N ASN A 6 15.11 -5.99 11.79
CA ASN A 6 15.14 -4.70 12.47
C ASN A 6 15.86 -3.60 11.70
N ARG A 7 15.18 -2.92 10.78
CA ARG A 7 15.48 -1.49 10.64
C ARG A 7 15.07 -0.81 11.95
N PRO A 8 15.95 0.02 12.55
CA PRO A 8 15.59 0.76 13.75
C PRO A 8 14.32 1.57 13.47
N VAL A 9 13.30 1.36 14.29
CA VAL A 9 12.11 2.21 14.28
C VAL A 9 12.51 3.55 14.90
N ALA A 10 12.07 4.68 14.32
CA ALA A 10 12.35 5.99 14.90
C ALA A 10 11.53 6.22 16.20
N GLY A 11 10.33 5.63 16.25
CA GLY A 11 9.51 5.57 17.46
C GLY A 11 8.21 4.78 17.25
N THR A 12 7.45 4.61 18.33
CA THR A 12 6.08 4.08 18.29
C THR A 12 5.10 5.15 18.76
N VAL A 13 3.85 5.04 18.31
CA VAL A 13 2.70 5.77 18.87
C VAL A 13 1.61 4.78 19.26
N VAL A 14 0.87 5.07 20.33
CA VAL A 14 -0.26 4.24 20.76
C VAL A 14 -1.53 4.74 20.07
N SER A 15 -2.13 3.87 19.26
CA SER A 15 -3.45 4.08 18.66
C SER A 15 -4.54 4.15 19.74
N ALA A 16 -5.70 4.74 19.43
CA ALA A 16 -6.81 4.88 20.38
C ALA A 16 -7.30 3.54 20.96
N ASP A 17 -7.11 2.45 20.22
CA ASP A 17 -7.43 1.08 20.62
C ASP A 17 -6.31 0.37 21.41
N GLY A 18 -5.25 1.10 21.79
CA GLY A 18 -4.09 0.58 22.52
C GLY A 18 -3.03 -0.09 21.64
N THR A 19 -3.23 -0.19 20.32
CA THR A 19 -2.24 -0.81 19.42
C THR A 19 -1.01 0.09 19.27
N GLU A 20 0.19 -0.46 19.49
CA GLU A 20 1.43 0.26 19.16
C GLU A 20 1.67 0.26 17.64
N ILE A 21 1.88 1.46 17.10
CA ILE A 21 2.15 1.69 15.68
C ILE A 21 3.58 2.21 15.51
N ALA A 22 4.41 1.40 14.88
CA ALA A 22 5.80 1.71 14.57
C ALA A 22 5.90 2.64 13.36
N TYR A 23 6.75 3.67 13.46
CA TYR A 23 6.98 4.60 12.37
C TYR A 23 8.44 5.07 12.28
N GLU A 24 8.80 5.54 11.09
CA GLU A 24 10.02 6.26 10.78
C GLU A 24 9.66 7.67 10.33
N ARG A 25 10.45 8.66 10.75
CA ARG A 25 10.35 10.05 10.30
C ARG A 25 11.66 10.48 9.68
N SER A 26 11.60 11.12 8.52
CA SER A 26 12.78 11.61 7.80
C SER A 26 12.50 12.92 7.07
N GLY A 27 13.56 13.68 6.78
CA GLY A 27 13.44 14.95 6.05
C GLY A 27 12.89 16.11 6.88
N SER A 28 12.57 17.19 6.19
CA SER A 28 12.07 18.45 6.75
C SER A 28 11.15 19.14 5.73
N GLY A 29 10.23 19.98 6.18
CA GLY A 29 9.24 20.65 5.32
C GLY A 29 7.81 20.13 5.57
N PRO A 30 6.88 20.35 4.63
CA PRO A 30 5.49 19.88 4.76
C PRO A 30 5.41 18.37 5.00
N ALA A 31 4.42 17.94 5.79
CA ALA A 31 4.28 16.55 6.19
C ALA A 31 3.69 15.68 5.07
N VAL A 32 4.29 14.50 4.85
CA VAL A 32 3.78 13.47 3.94
C VAL A 32 3.72 12.15 4.70
N VAL A 33 2.55 11.53 4.77
CA VAL A 33 2.38 10.20 5.37
C VAL A 33 2.31 9.15 4.27
N LEU A 34 3.18 8.14 4.33
CA LEU A 34 3.16 7.01 3.41
C LEU A 34 2.41 5.83 4.04
N VAL A 35 1.36 5.40 3.36
CA VAL A 35 0.58 4.21 3.70
C VAL A 35 0.98 3.10 2.74
N ALA A 36 1.58 2.02 3.25
CA ALA A 36 1.96 0.86 2.44
C ALA A 36 0.72 0.11 1.90
N SER A 37 0.89 -0.55 0.76
CA SER A 37 -0.16 -1.36 0.13
C SER A 37 -0.55 -2.57 0.98
N ALA A 38 -1.60 -3.30 0.55
CA ALA A 38 -1.89 -4.62 1.10
C ALA A 38 -0.66 -5.53 1.02
N LEU A 39 -0.51 -6.42 2.01
CA LEU A 39 0.65 -7.32 2.15
C LEU A 39 2.03 -6.65 2.29
N ALA A 40 2.11 -5.32 2.38
CA ALA A 40 3.35 -4.58 2.49
C ALA A 40 3.53 -3.98 3.89
N ASP A 41 4.76 -3.61 4.20
CA ASP A 41 5.12 -2.84 5.38
C ASP A 41 5.96 -1.60 4.98
N ARG A 42 6.46 -0.84 5.96
CA ARG A 42 7.21 0.39 5.70
C ARG A 42 8.50 0.16 4.90
N ALA A 43 9.05 -1.06 4.89
CA ALA A 43 10.26 -1.37 4.14
C ALA A 43 10.03 -1.30 2.62
N ASP A 44 8.82 -1.65 2.15
CA ASP A 44 8.44 -1.61 0.74
C ASP A 44 8.40 -0.18 0.18
N THR A 45 8.03 0.79 1.01
CA THR A 45 7.96 2.22 0.67
C THR A 45 9.22 2.99 1.02
N ALA A 46 10.19 2.40 1.72
CA ALA A 46 11.35 3.12 2.26
C ALA A 46 12.18 3.87 1.21
N LYS A 47 12.33 3.32 0.00
CA LYS A 47 13.06 4.00 -1.08
C LYS A 47 12.30 5.23 -1.60
N LEU A 48 10.97 5.16 -1.65
CA LEU A 48 10.14 6.32 -1.99
C LEU A 48 10.21 7.36 -0.88
N ALA A 49 10.14 6.92 0.39
CA ALA A 49 10.29 7.80 1.55
C ALA A 49 11.58 8.61 1.50
N ALA A 50 12.71 7.96 1.21
CA ALA A 50 14.01 8.63 1.10
C ALA A 50 14.05 9.70 0.00
N LEU A 51 13.41 9.45 -1.15
CA LEU A 51 13.35 10.42 -2.25
C LEU A 51 12.45 11.63 -1.91
N LEU A 52 11.35 11.40 -1.20
CA LEU A 52 10.45 12.47 -0.79
C LEU A 52 11.04 13.29 0.38
N ALA A 53 11.88 12.68 1.21
CA ALA A 53 12.51 13.33 2.36
C ALA A 53 13.48 14.46 1.98
N GLU A 54 13.87 14.56 0.71
CA GLU A 54 14.64 15.69 0.17
C GLU A 54 13.87 17.02 0.24
N ASP A 55 12.53 16.96 0.15
CA ASP A 55 11.64 18.13 0.07
C ASP A 55 10.60 18.20 1.21
N PHE A 56 10.38 17.08 1.91
CA PHE A 56 9.24 16.91 2.83
C PHE A 56 9.66 16.27 4.15
N THR A 57 8.85 16.49 5.19
CA THR A 57 8.88 15.64 6.39
C THR A 57 8.06 14.38 6.10
N VAL A 58 8.71 13.25 5.87
CA VAL A 58 8.05 11.99 5.53
C VAL A 58 7.88 11.14 6.78
N VAL A 59 6.63 10.75 7.07
CA VAL A 59 6.28 9.72 8.06
C VAL A 59 5.94 8.44 7.31
N ASN A 60 6.75 7.41 7.50
CA ASN A 60 6.57 6.09 6.91
C ASN A 60 6.36 5.07 8.03
N TYR A 61 5.26 4.33 8.01
CA TYR A 61 4.85 3.55 9.18
C TYR A 61 4.36 2.16 8.81
N ASP A 62 4.42 1.26 9.78
CA ASP A 62 3.83 -0.07 9.66
C ASP A 62 2.37 -0.01 10.08
N ARG A 63 1.47 -0.40 9.18
CA ARG A 63 0.06 -0.63 9.56
C ARG A 63 -0.01 -1.69 10.67
N ARG A 64 -1.11 -1.70 11.44
CA ARG A 64 -1.38 -2.73 12.44
C ARG A 64 -1.13 -4.15 11.91
N GLY A 65 -0.45 -4.96 12.72
CA GLY A 65 0.03 -6.32 12.42
C GLY A 65 1.10 -6.43 11.34
N ARG A 66 1.64 -5.31 10.83
CA ARG A 66 2.76 -5.28 9.88
C ARG A 66 4.06 -4.89 10.59
N GLY A 67 5.19 -5.32 10.02
CA GLY A 67 6.52 -4.91 10.45
C GLY A 67 6.72 -4.96 11.97
N ALA A 68 6.99 -3.81 12.57
CA ALA A 68 7.22 -3.64 14.01
C ALA A 68 6.00 -3.11 14.78
N SER A 69 4.83 -2.99 14.15
CA SER A 69 3.58 -2.61 14.83
C SER A 69 2.91 -3.82 15.50
N GLY A 70 2.18 -3.56 16.59
CA GLY A 70 1.37 -4.56 17.30
C GLY A 70 0.16 -5.06 16.48
N ASP A 71 -0.49 -6.12 16.95
CA ASP A 71 -1.62 -6.77 16.27
C ASP A 71 -2.73 -7.23 17.25
N ALA A 72 -3.95 -7.41 16.74
CA ALA A 72 -5.07 -8.11 17.36
C ALA A 72 -5.61 -9.21 16.42
N GLU A 73 -6.06 -10.35 16.99
CA GLU A 73 -6.44 -11.69 16.44
C GLU A 73 -6.56 -12.00 14.92
N THR A 74 -6.36 -13.28 14.57
CA THR A 74 -5.72 -13.72 13.30
C THR A 74 -6.57 -14.61 12.37
N TYR A 75 -6.42 -14.52 11.03
CA TYR A 75 -7.01 -15.46 10.03
C TYR A 75 -6.14 -15.76 8.77
N ALA A 76 -6.56 -16.65 7.85
CA ALA A 76 -5.73 -17.55 7.01
C ALA A 76 -5.32 -17.12 5.57
N VAL A 77 -4.02 -17.30 5.23
CA VAL A 77 -3.34 -16.99 3.93
C VAL A 77 -3.99 -17.60 2.68
N THR A 78 -4.39 -18.86 2.77
CA THR A 78 -4.69 -19.67 1.59
C THR A 78 -5.96 -19.16 0.89
N TYR A 79 -6.92 -18.67 1.67
CA TYR A 79 -8.13 -18.06 1.16
C TYR A 79 -7.80 -16.79 0.36
N PHE A 80 -6.98 -15.90 0.93
CA PHE A 80 -6.63 -14.64 0.25
C PHE A 80 -5.93 -14.87 -1.08
N MET A 81 -4.92 -15.73 -1.13
CA MET A 81 -4.16 -15.94 -2.37
C MET A 81 -5.02 -16.50 -3.50
N THR A 82 -5.94 -17.40 -3.18
CA THR A 82 -6.77 -18.06 -4.19
C THR A 82 -8.04 -17.28 -4.53
N LYS A 83 -8.71 -16.70 -3.55
CA LYS A 83 -10.05 -16.08 -3.70
C LYS A 83 -10.00 -14.56 -3.84
N VAL A 84 -9.02 -13.88 -3.26
CA VAL A 84 -8.89 -12.42 -3.33
C VAL A 84 -7.90 -12.03 -4.42
N GLN A 85 -6.71 -12.64 -4.44
CA GLN A 85 -5.68 -12.33 -5.43
C GLN A 85 -5.87 -13.10 -6.76
N GLY A 86 -6.75 -14.10 -6.78
CA GLY A 86 -7.07 -14.86 -7.99
C GLY A 86 -5.95 -15.79 -8.49
N MET A 87 -4.97 -16.14 -7.64
CA MET A 87 -3.92 -17.06 -8.04
C MET A 87 -4.48 -18.47 -8.23
N PRO A 88 -4.12 -19.17 -9.32
CA PRO A 88 -4.47 -20.57 -9.49
C PRO A 88 -3.98 -21.41 -8.30
N GLY A 89 -4.79 -22.36 -7.83
CA GLY A 89 -4.44 -23.22 -6.69
C GLY A 89 -3.12 -23.98 -6.88
N ILE A 90 -2.78 -24.33 -8.14
CA ILE A 90 -1.51 -24.95 -8.49
C ILE A 90 -0.30 -24.03 -8.23
N ALA A 91 -0.44 -22.72 -8.43
CA ALA A 91 0.61 -21.75 -8.12
C ALA A 91 0.83 -21.65 -6.60
N VAL A 92 -0.25 -21.68 -5.81
CA VAL A 92 -0.17 -21.70 -4.34
C VAL A 92 0.45 -23.00 -3.83
N PHE A 93 0.18 -24.13 -4.49
CA PHE A 93 0.86 -25.40 -4.21
C PHE A 93 2.38 -25.29 -4.40
N PHE A 94 2.86 -24.72 -5.51
CA PHE A 94 4.29 -24.50 -5.71
C PHE A 94 4.87 -23.46 -4.73
N MET A 95 4.10 -22.45 -4.31
CA MET A 95 4.55 -21.51 -3.27
C MET A 95 4.79 -22.18 -1.92
N ARG A 96 3.96 -23.16 -1.53
CA ARG A 96 4.17 -23.94 -0.31
C ARG A 96 5.49 -24.72 -0.31
N LEU A 97 6.01 -25.07 -1.48
CA LEU A 97 7.30 -25.75 -1.63
C LEU A 97 8.50 -24.81 -1.46
N MET A 98 8.28 -23.50 -1.27
CA MET A 98 9.31 -22.50 -1.00
C MET A 98 9.21 -22.01 0.45
N PRO A 99 9.90 -22.65 1.42
CA PRO A 99 9.63 -22.48 2.85
C PRO A 99 9.75 -21.04 3.35
N LYS A 100 10.74 -20.30 2.85
CA LYS A 100 10.96 -18.89 3.25
C LYS A 100 9.85 -17.96 2.75
N MET A 101 9.45 -18.12 1.49
CA MET A 101 8.38 -17.32 0.92
C MET A 101 7.04 -17.67 1.57
N TRP A 102 6.77 -18.96 1.77
CA TRP A 102 5.55 -19.42 2.44
C TRP A 102 5.47 -18.94 3.89
N ALA A 103 6.56 -19.04 4.65
CA ALA A 103 6.60 -18.51 6.02
C ALA A 103 6.36 -16.99 6.06
N GLY A 104 6.92 -16.23 5.12
CA GLY A 104 6.63 -14.82 4.95
C GLY A 104 5.13 -14.57 4.74
N LEU A 105 4.52 -15.25 3.77
CA LEU A 105 3.08 -15.14 3.50
C LEU A 105 2.20 -15.53 4.69
N VAL A 106 2.59 -16.57 5.44
CA VAL A 106 1.93 -16.99 6.71
C VAL A 106 2.02 -15.93 7.79
N SER A 107 3.14 -15.21 7.88
CA SER A 107 3.24 -14.06 8.78
C SER A 107 2.23 -12.97 8.40
N LEU A 108 2.09 -12.68 7.10
CA LEU A 108 1.17 -11.68 6.57
C LEU A 108 -0.31 -12.10 6.64
N ALA A 109 -0.62 -13.35 6.98
CA ALA A 109 -2.00 -13.86 7.06
C ALA A 109 -2.83 -13.08 8.07
N ARG A 110 -2.22 -12.83 9.23
CA ARG A 110 -2.86 -12.28 10.44
C ARG A 110 -3.49 -10.92 10.17
N THR A 111 -2.91 -10.19 9.24
CA THR A 111 -3.31 -8.85 8.80
C THR A 111 -4.27 -8.79 7.63
N LEU A 112 -4.59 -9.92 6.99
CA LEU A 112 -5.54 -9.97 5.88
C LEU A 112 -6.93 -9.41 6.24
N PRO A 113 -7.47 -9.63 7.45
CA PRO A 113 -8.71 -8.98 7.87
C PRO A 113 -8.64 -7.44 7.76
N TYR A 114 -7.51 -6.81 8.06
CA TYR A 114 -7.35 -5.36 7.92
C TYR A 114 -7.25 -4.92 6.47
N ASP A 115 -6.61 -5.71 5.60
CA ASP A 115 -6.59 -5.41 4.17
C ASP A 115 -8.00 -5.52 3.58
N ILE A 116 -8.77 -6.54 3.97
CA ILE A 116 -10.17 -6.69 3.56
C ILE A 116 -11.03 -5.55 4.12
N ALA A 117 -10.85 -5.18 5.39
CA ALA A 117 -11.61 -4.10 6.01
C ALA A 117 -11.34 -2.75 5.34
N VAL A 118 -10.08 -2.46 4.99
CA VAL A 118 -9.72 -1.24 4.26
C VAL A 118 -10.27 -1.25 2.84
N MET A 119 -10.23 -2.40 2.16
CA MET A 119 -10.75 -2.49 0.80
C MET A 119 -12.28 -2.53 0.75
N GLY A 120 -12.97 -2.93 1.83
CA GLY A 120 -14.43 -3.00 1.88
C GLY A 120 -15.00 -3.77 0.69
N ASP A 121 -15.92 -3.12 -0.04
CA ASP A 121 -16.52 -3.63 -1.28
C ASP A 121 -15.91 -3.04 -2.57
N THR A 122 -14.89 -2.18 -2.45
CA THR A 122 -14.28 -1.43 -3.56
C THR A 122 -13.56 -2.31 -4.60
N GLN A 123 -13.33 -3.59 -4.30
CA GLN A 123 -12.68 -4.56 -5.19
C GLN A 123 -13.66 -5.52 -5.89
N GLN A 124 -14.97 -5.31 -5.75
CA GLN A 124 -15.98 -6.23 -6.28
C GLN A 124 -16.34 -5.96 -7.76
N GLY A 125 -15.74 -4.95 -8.38
CA GLY A 125 -16.04 -4.53 -9.75
C GLY A 125 -17.39 -3.82 -9.91
N ARG A 126 -18.02 -3.45 -8.79
CA ARG A 126 -19.20 -2.60 -8.76
C ARG A 126 -18.80 -1.12 -8.90
N PRO A 127 -19.70 -0.25 -9.38
CA PRO A 127 -19.48 1.20 -9.34
C PRO A 127 -19.19 1.67 -7.90
N LEU A 128 -18.36 2.69 -7.77
CA LEU A 128 -18.14 3.38 -6.48
C LEU A 128 -19.41 4.14 -6.08
N ASP A 129 -19.66 4.23 -4.77
CA ASP A 129 -20.79 4.98 -4.23
C ASP A 129 -20.53 6.49 -4.32
N ALA A 130 -21.42 7.24 -4.96
CA ALA A 130 -21.25 8.68 -5.12
C ALA A 130 -21.39 9.44 -3.81
N ASP A 131 -22.21 8.97 -2.88
CA ASP A 131 -22.42 9.65 -1.61
C ASP A 131 -21.22 9.45 -0.67
N GLU A 132 -20.56 8.29 -0.76
CA GLU A 132 -19.34 8.01 0.01
C GLU A 132 -18.12 8.73 -0.57
N TRP A 133 -17.95 8.75 -1.90
CA TRP A 133 -16.72 9.23 -2.54
C TRP A 133 -16.80 10.71 -2.95
N GLY A 134 -18.00 11.20 -3.30
CA GLY A 134 -18.20 12.56 -3.81
C GLY A 134 -17.95 13.67 -2.78
N VAL A 135 -17.91 13.32 -1.49
CA VAL A 135 -17.62 14.26 -0.38
C VAL A 135 -16.13 14.54 -0.17
N VAL A 136 -15.24 13.86 -0.90
CA VAL A 136 -13.78 14.03 -0.77
C VAL A 136 -13.31 15.22 -1.61
N ASP A 137 -13.34 16.40 -1.00
CA ASP A 137 -13.01 17.67 -1.68
C ASP A 137 -11.51 17.99 -1.77
N VAL A 138 -10.65 17.20 -1.13
CA VAL A 138 -9.19 17.42 -1.21
C VAL A 138 -8.66 17.10 -2.61
N PRO A 139 -7.73 17.91 -3.17
CA PRO A 139 -7.08 17.58 -4.43
C PRO A 139 -6.51 16.16 -4.40
N THR A 140 -6.75 15.40 -5.46
CA THR A 140 -6.37 13.99 -5.52
C THR A 140 -5.68 13.67 -6.85
N GLN A 141 -4.55 12.96 -6.82
CA GLN A 141 -3.87 12.47 -8.01
C GLN A 141 -3.81 10.95 -8.01
N VAL A 142 -4.46 10.33 -8.99
CA VAL A 142 -4.38 8.90 -9.24
C VAL A 142 -3.25 8.61 -10.23
N LEU A 143 -2.37 7.66 -9.89
CA LEU A 143 -1.27 7.22 -10.76
C LEU A 143 -1.45 5.75 -11.14
N THR A 144 -1.30 5.42 -12.43
CA THR A 144 -1.29 4.02 -12.89
C THR A 144 -0.06 3.71 -13.75
N GLY A 145 0.46 2.50 -13.68
CA GLY A 145 1.48 2.03 -14.61
C GLY A 145 0.91 1.72 -16.00
N GLY A 146 1.59 2.14 -17.07
CA GLY A 146 1.18 1.86 -18.45
C GLY A 146 1.18 0.37 -18.82
N LYS A 147 1.98 -0.44 -18.11
CA LYS A 147 2.02 -1.91 -18.24
C LYS A 147 1.18 -2.63 -17.19
N SER A 148 0.43 -1.91 -16.35
CA SER A 148 -0.49 -2.54 -15.39
C SER A 148 -1.68 -3.20 -16.11
N PRO A 149 -2.29 -4.25 -15.51
CA PRO A 149 -3.54 -4.83 -16.01
C PRO A 149 -4.63 -3.78 -16.23
N ALA A 150 -5.52 -4.02 -17.20
CA ALA A 150 -6.56 -3.07 -17.60
C ALA A 150 -7.47 -2.64 -16.43
N ALA A 151 -7.71 -3.54 -15.46
CA ALA A 151 -8.49 -3.26 -14.26
C ALA A 151 -8.00 -2.02 -13.49
N PHE A 152 -6.68 -1.80 -13.40
CA PHE A 152 -6.14 -0.61 -12.71
C PHE A 152 -6.47 0.70 -13.42
N ARG A 153 -6.46 0.70 -14.77
CA ARG A 153 -6.85 1.89 -15.54
C ARG A 153 -8.36 2.12 -15.47
N SER A 154 -9.17 1.06 -15.42
CA SER A 154 -10.61 1.18 -15.20
C SER A 154 -10.93 1.73 -13.80
N ALA A 155 -10.28 1.23 -12.76
CA ALA A 155 -10.43 1.74 -11.39
C ALA A 155 -10.01 3.22 -11.30
N ALA A 156 -8.89 3.60 -11.92
CA ALA A 156 -8.45 5.00 -11.93
C ALA A 156 -9.46 5.94 -12.61
N ARG A 157 -10.09 5.51 -13.72
CA ARG A 157 -11.15 6.28 -14.37
C ARG A 157 -12.40 6.39 -13.51
N ALA A 158 -12.78 5.33 -12.79
CA ALA A 158 -13.91 5.36 -11.88
C ALA A 158 -13.68 6.39 -10.75
N LEU A 159 -12.49 6.41 -10.17
CA LEU A 159 -12.10 7.40 -9.15
C LEU A 159 -12.13 8.83 -9.68
N VAL A 160 -11.54 9.09 -10.85
CA VAL A 160 -11.55 10.44 -11.44
C VAL A 160 -12.97 10.89 -11.85
N GLY A 161 -13.84 9.95 -12.20
CA GLY A 161 -15.22 10.26 -12.55
C GLY A 161 -16.10 10.64 -11.37
N ILE A 162 -15.71 10.30 -10.14
CA ILE A 162 -16.54 10.49 -8.93
C ILE A 162 -15.97 11.52 -7.95
N LEU A 163 -14.64 11.66 -7.90
CA LEU A 163 -13.98 12.61 -7.02
C LEU A 163 -14.02 14.02 -7.63
N PRO A 164 -14.45 15.05 -6.88
CA PRO A 164 -14.66 16.40 -7.40
C PRO A 164 -13.37 17.08 -7.89
N GLN A 165 -12.23 16.76 -7.26
CA GLN A 165 -10.93 17.36 -7.56
C GLN A 165 -9.85 16.31 -7.83
N ALA A 166 -10.10 15.41 -8.80
CA ALA A 166 -9.18 14.33 -9.14
C ALA A 166 -8.56 14.44 -10.53
N GLY A 167 -7.25 14.20 -10.60
CA GLY A 167 -6.50 13.99 -11.84
C GLY A 167 -6.02 12.54 -11.97
N HIS A 168 -5.80 12.07 -13.21
CA HIS A 168 -5.18 10.77 -13.49
C HIS A 168 -3.95 10.91 -14.37
N ARG A 169 -2.88 10.21 -14.03
CA ARG A 169 -1.69 10.05 -14.88
C ARG A 169 -1.29 8.60 -15.04
N THR A 170 -0.94 8.25 -16.27
CA THR A 170 -0.37 6.94 -16.60
C THR A 170 1.13 7.06 -16.79
N LEU A 171 1.91 6.31 -16.01
CA LEU A 171 3.37 6.31 -16.06
C LEU A 171 3.87 5.27 -17.07
N PRO A 172 4.48 5.70 -18.20
CA PRO A 172 4.86 4.79 -19.27
C PRO A 172 5.86 3.72 -18.80
N GLY A 173 5.62 2.47 -19.21
CA GLY A 173 6.54 1.36 -18.94
C GLY A 173 6.51 0.81 -17.52
N LEU A 174 5.77 1.41 -16.59
CA LEU A 174 5.64 0.94 -15.21
C LEU A 174 4.48 -0.04 -15.05
N ASN A 175 4.60 -0.96 -14.08
CA ASN A 175 3.55 -1.90 -13.69
C ASN A 175 3.03 -1.58 -12.28
N HIS A 176 2.17 -2.45 -11.73
CA HIS A 176 1.55 -2.24 -10.42
C HIS A 176 2.57 -2.15 -9.26
N GLY A 177 3.71 -2.84 -9.35
CA GLY A 177 4.75 -2.84 -8.32
C GLY A 177 5.72 -1.65 -8.40
N ALA A 178 5.41 -0.61 -9.18
CA ALA A 178 6.32 0.50 -9.47
C ALA A 178 6.84 1.26 -8.23
N VAL A 179 6.03 1.35 -7.17
CA VAL A 179 6.43 2.00 -5.91
C VAL A 179 7.67 1.32 -5.31
N VAL A 180 7.72 -0.02 -5.35
CA VAL A 180 8.84 -0.80 -4.81
C VAL A 180 9.96 -0.92 -5.85
N MET A 181 9.60 -1.20 -7.10
CA MET A 181 10.54 -1.59 -8.16
C MET A 181 11.18 -0.41 -8.88
N ALA A 182 10.50 0.74 -8.97
CA ALA A 182 10.92 1.91 -9.70
C ALA A 182 10.60 3.24 -8.99
N PRO A 183 10.93 3.40 -7.68
CA PRO A 183 10.55 4.58 -6.89
C PRO A 183 11.07 5.90 -7.49
N LYS A 184 12.26 5.89 -8.12
CA LYS A 184 12.82 7.06 -8.82
C LYS A 184 11.97 7.57 -10.00
N LYS A 185 11.11 6.72 -10.55
CA LYS A 185 10.16 7.07 -11.62
C LYS A 185 8.78 7.47 -11.08
N VAL A 186 8.50 7.19 -9.81
CA VAL A 186 7.24 7.54 -9.14
C VAL A 186 7.38 8.86 -8.37
N ALA A 187 8.48 9.05 -7.65
CA ALA A 187 8.71 10.20 -6.79
C ALA A 187 8.51 11.55 -7.49
N PRO A 188 9.01 11.80 -8.72
CA PRO A 188 8.82 13.10 -9.37
C PRO A 188 7.35 13.48 -9.58
N GLU A 189 6.47 12.49 -9.82
CA GLU A 189 5.04 12.75 -10.02
C GLU A 189 4.32 13.04 -8.71
N VAL A 190 4.75 12.41 -7.61
CA VAL A 190 4.27 12.71 -6.26
C VAL A 190 4.71 14.10 -5.84
N ILE A 191 6.00 14.43 -6.01
CA ILE A 191 6.56 15.74 -5.66
C ILE A 191 5.87 16.85 -6.46
N ARG A 192 5.69 16.65 -7.78
CA ARG A 192 4.98 17.59 -8.66
C ARG A 192 3.59 17.90 -8.13
N PHE A 193 2.82 16.87 -7.78
CA PHE A 193 1.47 17.05 -7.25
C PHE A 193 1.45 17.78 -5.90
N LEU A 194 2.36 17.42 -4.97
CA LEU A 194 2.40 17.99 -3.63
C LEU A 194 2.90 19.44 -3.58
N LYS A 195 3.67 19.88 -4.58
CA LYS A 195 4.17 21.27 -4.67
C LYS A 195 3.23 22.23 -5.40
N GLY A 196 2.22 21.72 -6.11
CA GLY A 196 1.33 22.51 -6.99
C GLY A 196 1.91 22.66 -8.38
#